data_AF-A0AA92U0E2-F1
#
_entry.id   AF-A0AA92U0E2-F1
#
_cell.length_a   1.000
_cell.length_b   1.000
_cell.length_c   1.000
_cell.angle_alpha   90.00
_cell.angle_beta   90.00
_cell.angle_gamma   90.00
#
_symmetry.space_group_name_H-M   'P 1'
#
loop_
_entity.id
_entity.type
_entity.pdbx_description
1 polymer ?
#
loop_
_entity_poly.entity_id
_entity_poly.type
_entity_poly.pdbx_seq_one_letter_code
_entity_poly.pdbx_strand_id
1 'polypeptide(L)'
;MGKVYRAQKDPNKAKKQAVEDENKVLPSSPLSDAAMERLAQIMNDSPTIVKLQGTEWEIRALKPGTQWMIAEEACKIVKGENLSMGDVIKEFAINIPSVARVITLSLLNDKKRIDSEEYQQVYDQLLWGDYDIKDWATLLVEILNLLDVDFFFASTNVIQTVRSQALMRKKQAAELSRHEQNTDK
;
A
#
# COMPACT_ATOMS: atom_id res chain seq x y z
N MET A 1 48.55 42.99 8.05
CA MET A 1 48.34 41.53 8.13
C MET A 1 46.84 41.27 8.31
N GLY A 2 46.16 40.76 7.27
CA GLY A 2 44.72 40.47 7.34
C GLY A 2 44.46 39.18 8.11
N LYS A 3 43.56 39.20 9.10
CA LYS A 3 43.13 38.00 9.83
C LYS A 3 42.24 37.16 8.90
N VAL A 4 42.71 35.97 8.55
CA VAL A 4 41.91 34.97 7.83
C VAL A 4 41.02 34.26 8.85
N TYR A 5 39.72 34.52 8.79
CA TYR A 5 38.74 33.80 9.59
C TYR A 5 38.51 32.42 8.96
N ARG A 6 38.91 31.35 9.64
CA ARG A 6 38.51 29.98 9.29
C ARG A 6 37.10 29.73 9.82
N ALA A 7 36.16 29.44 8.93
CA ALA A 7 34.83 28.99 9.32
C ALA A 7 34.96 27.69 10.14
N GLN A 8 34.44 27.69 11.37
CA GLN A 8 34.29 26.47 12.15
C GLN A 8 33.12 25.68 11.58
N LYS A 9 33.37 24.43 11.15
CA LYS A 9 32.31 23.52 10.69
C LYS A 9 31.36 23.26 11.86
N ASP A 10 30.08 23.56 11.65
CA ASP A 10 29.01 23.28 12.60
C ASP A 10 28.94 21.75 12.85
N PRO A 11 29.21 21.27 14.08
CA PRO A 11 29.24 19.86 14.39
C PRO A 11 27.86 19.19 14.25
N ASN A 12 26.75 19.95 14.35
CA ASN A 12 25.42 19.41 14.10
C ASN A 12 25.15 19.15 12.62
N LYS A 13 25.75 19.96 11.73
CA LYS A 13 25.64 19.77 10.28
C LYS A 13 26.47 18.57 9.81
N ALA A 14 27.63 18.35 10.42
CA ALA A 14 28.47 17.18 10.18
C ALA A 14 27.84 15.87 10.68
N LYS A 15 27.17 15.89 11.85
CA LYS A 15 26.42 14.72 12.34
C LYS A 15 25.23 14.37 11.46
N LYS A 16 24.46 15.36 10.98
CA LYS A 16 23.36 15.12 10.04
C LYS A 16 23.85 14.53 8.71
N GLN A 17 24.96 15.05 8.17
CA GLN A 17 25.57 14.50 6.95
C GLN A 17 26.10 13.08 7.13
N ALA A 18 26.71 12.77 8.28
CA ALA A 18 27.18 11.40 8.56
C ALA A 18 26.03 10.38 8.62
N VAL A 19 24.88 10.76 9.22
CA VAL A 19 23.68 9.91 9.27
C VAL A 19 23.02 9.77 7.89
N GLU A 20 23.04 10.83 7.07
CA GLU A 20 22.58 10.77 5.68
C GLU A 20 23.48 9.92 4.77
N ASP A 21 24.80 9.96 4.98
CA ASP A 21 25.76 9.16 4.21
C ASP A 21 25.77 7.69 4.64
N GLU A 22 25.51 7.36 5.92
CA GLU A 22 25.32 5.96 6.37
C GLU A 22 24.08 5.29 5.76
N ASN A 23 23.03 6.05 5.45
CA ASN A 23 21.78 5.53 4.86
C ASN A 23 21.78 5.50 3.32
N LYS A 24 22.88 5.89 2.66
CA LYS A 24 22.97 5.81 1.19
C LYS A 24 23.25 4.38 0.74
N VAL A 25 22.27 3.76 0.10
CA VAL A 25 22.44 2.51 -0.62
C VAL A 25 23.21 2.80 -1.92
N LEU A 26 24.44 2.28 -2.02
CA LEU A 26 25.28 2.35 -3.21
C LEU A 26 25.12 1.06 -4.04
N PRO A 27 25.45 1.06 -5.34
CA PRO A 27 25.42 -0.16 -6.15
C PRO A 27 26.30 -1.30 -5.63
N SER A 28 27.33 -0.95 -4.84
CA SER A 28 28.24 -1.90 -4.18
C SER A 28 27.83 -2.25 -2.75
N SER A 29 26.73 -1.69 -2.23
CA SER A 29 26.24 -2.03 -0.91
C SER A 29 25.81 -3.49 -0.88
N PRO A 30 26.35 -4.32 0.04
CA PRO A 30 25.93 -5.71 0.14
C PRO A 30 24.46 -5.77 0.52
N LEU A 31 23.71 -6.64 -0.16
CA LEU A 31 22.35 -6.98 0.26
C LEU A 31 22.40 -7.67 1.61
N SER A 32 21.46 -7.35 2.50
CA SER A 32 21.33 -8.06 3.77
C SER A 32 20.87 -9.49 3.52
N ASP A 33 21.28 -10.43 4.38
CA ASP A 33 20.84 -11.83 4.31
C ASP A 33 19.31 -11.93 4.35
N ALA A 34 18.65 -11.08 5.16
CA ALA A 34 17.20 -10.99 5.22
C ALA A 34 16.57 -10.56 3.88
N ALA A 35 17.19 -9.61 3.16
CA ALA A 35 16.70 -9.20 1.84
C ALA A 35 16.90 -10.29 0.78
N MET A 36 18.01 -11.03 0.85
CA MET A 36 18.25 -12.16 -0.06
C MET A 36 17.31 -13.34 0.21
N GLU A 37 17.06 -13.66 1.48
CA GLU A 37 16.09 -14.69 1.87
C GLU A 37 14.68 -14.30 1.42
N ARG A 38 14.31 -13.03 1.55
CA ARG A 38 13.04 -12.51 1.06
C ARG A 38 12.91 -12.64 -0.45
N LEU A 39 13.95 -12.27 -1.19
CA LEU A 39 13.97 -12.42 -2.64
C LEU A 39 13.82 -13.90 -3.04
N ALA A 40 14.52 -14.80 -2.35
CA ALA A 40 14.39 -16.24 -2.58
C ALA A 40 12.98 -16.76 -2.26
N GLN A 41 12.34 -16.27 -1.19
CA GLN A 41 10.95 -16.59 -0.86
C GLN A 41 10.00 -16.17 -1.99
N ILE A 42 10.14 -14.95 -2.50
CA ILE A 42 9.32 -14.45 -3.61
C ILE A 42 9.57 -15.24 -4.90
N MET A 43 10.84 -15.49 -5.24
CA MET A 43 11.22 -16.22 -6.45
C MET A 43 10.73 -17.67 -6.44
N ASN A 44 10.72 -18.31 -5.28
CA ASN A 44 10.28 -19.70 -5.12
C ASN A 44 8.80 -19.82 -4.72
N ASP A 45 8.06 -18.71 -4.64
CA ASP A 45 6.68 -18.63 -4.11
C ASP A 45 6.50 -19.41 -2.79
N SER A 46 7.50 -19.30 -1.90
CA SER A 46 7.48 -19.96 -0.60
C SER A 46 6.53 -19.22 0.35
N PRO A 47 5.59 -19.91 1.01
CA PRO A 47 4.64 -19.25 1.88
C PRO A 47 5.28 -18.76 3.18
N THR A 48 4.92 -17.56 3.62
CA THR A 48 5.10 -17.12 5.00
C THR A 48 3.91 -17.56 5.83
N ILE A 49 4.17 -18.32 6.91
CA ILE A 49 3.11 -18.79 7.80
C ILE A 49 2.91 -17.76 8.91
N VAL A 50 1.70 -17.22 9.01
CA VAL A 50 1.31 -16.28 10.08
C VAL A 50 0.16 -16.89 10.89
N LYS A 51 0.26 -16.82 12.21
CA LYS A 51 -0.80 -17.29 13.12
C LYS A 51 -1.73 -16.15 13.46
N LEU A 52 -3.03 -16.37 13.28
CA LEU A 52 -4.08 -15.44 13.66
C LEU A 52 -5.19 -16.23 14.37
N GLN A 53 -5.39 -15.98 15.67
CA GLN A 53 -6.38 -16.70 16.51
C GLN A 53 -6.27 -18.24 16.46
N GLY A 54 -5.06 -18.77 16.41
CA GLY A 54 -4.84 -20.22 16.35
C GLY A 54 -5.05 -20.83 14.96
N THR A 55 -5.48 -20.05 13.97
CA THR A 55 -5.45 -20.43 12.56
C THR A 55 -4.11 -20.05 11.95
N GLU A 56 -3.46 -21.02 11.30
CA GLU A 56 -2.26 -20.78 10.49
C GLU A 56 -2.68 -20.35 9.09
N TRP A 57 -2.16 -19.20 8.66
CA TRP A 57 -2.39 -18.63 7.34
C TRP A 57 -1.11 -18.71 6.52
N GLU A 58 -1.23 -19.19 5.30
CA GLU A 58 -0.16 -19.11 4.30
C GLU A 58 -0.30 -17.82 3.49
N ILE A 59 0.71 -16.96 3.59
CA ILE A 59 0.82 -15.75 2.78
C ILE A 59 1.87 -16.00 1.70
N ARG A 60 1.48 -15.80 0.44
CA ARG A 60 2.33 -16.02 -0.74
C ARG A 60 2.53 -14.72 -1.52
N ALA A 61 3.38 -14.75 -2.54
CA ALA A 61 3.54 -13.61 -3.43
C ALA A 61 2.18 -13.19 -4.02
N LEU A 62 1.87 -11.90 -3.97
CA LEU A 62 0.55 -11.40 -4.36
C LEU A 62 0.39 -11.45 -5.89
N LYS A 63 -0.66 -12.12 -6.36
CA LYS A 63 -0.98 -12.18 -7.79
C LYS A 63 -1.36 -10.77 -8.28
N PRO A 64 -1.07 -10.41 -9.55
CA PRO A 64 -1.39 -9.08 -10.09
C PRO A 64 -2.86 -8.67 -9.92
N GLY A 65 -3.80 -9.61 -10.05
CA GLY A 65 -5.22 -9.35 -9.82
C GLY A 65 -5.55 -8.96 -8.36
N THR A 66 -4.91 -9.62 -7.39
CA THR A 66 -5.04 -9.28 -5.97
C THR A 66 -4.43 -7.92 -5.68
N GLN A 67 -3.23 -7.65 -6.22
CA GLN A 67 -2.56 -6.34 -6.08
C GLN A 67 -3.40 -5.20 -6.66
N TRP A 68 -4.06 -5.44 -7.80
CA TRP A 68 -4.99 -4.48 -8.39
C TRP A 68 -6.17 -4.16 -7.46
N MET A 69 -6.79 -5.18 -6.86
CA MET A 69 -7.89 -4.99 -5.90
C MET A 69 -7.45 -4.25 -4.63
N ILE A 70 -6.23 -4.50 -4.15
CA ILE A 70 -5.63 -3.77 -3.03
C ILE A 70 -5.43 -2.29 -3.41
N ALA A 71 -4.93 -2.00 -4.62
CA ALA A 71 -4.81 -0.63 -5.13
C ALA A 71 -6.18 0.06 -5.25
N GLU A 72 -7.21 -0.64 -5.72
CA GLU A 72 -8.58 -0.10 -5.78
C GLU A 72 -9.15 0.25 -4.41
N GLU A 73 -8.88 -0.57 -3.39
CA GLU A 73 -9.26 -0.33 -2.00
C GLU A 73 -8.50 0.87 -1.43
N ALA A 74 -7.18 0.96 -1.65
CA ALA A 74 -6.38 2.10 -1.25
C ALA A 74 -6.92 3.41 -1.85
N CYS A 75 -7.28 3.41 -3.15
CA CYS A 75 -7.88 4.57 -3.81
C CYS A 75 -9.24 5.01 -3.22
N LYS A 76 -9.89 4.24 -2.34
CA LYS A 76 -11.13 4.68 -1.66
C LYS A 76 -10.85 5.58 -0.47
N ILE A 77 -9.73 5.36 0.20
CA ILE A 77 -9.35 6.06 1.43
C ILE A 77 -8.35 7.18 1.16
N VAL A 78 -7.51 6.96 0.15
CA VAL A 78 -6.48 7.88 -0.29
C VAL A 78 -7.09 9.03 -1.11
N LYS A 79 -6.91 10.27 -0.63
CA LYS A 79 -7.46 11.50 -1.23
C LYS A 79 -6.44 12.45 -1.84
N GLY A 80 -5.14 12.19 -1.66
CA GLY A 80 -4.05 13.01 -2.20
C GLY A 80 -3.56 12.55 -3.57
N GLU A 81 -2.90 13.45 -4.29
CA GLU A 81 -2.13 13.16 -5.50
C GLU A 81 -0.65 12.95 -5.14
N ASN A 82 0.08 12.10 -5.89
CA ASN A 82 1.52 11.84 -5.71
C ASN A 82 1.93 11.39 -4.29
N LEU A 83 1.19 10.44 -3.71
CA LEU A 83 1.43 9.97 -2.36
C LEU A 83 2.59 8.98 -2.27
N SER A 84 3.30 9.02 -1.15
CA SER A 84 4.29 8.00 -0.83
C SER A 84 3.62 6.76 -0.23
N MET A 85 4.30 5.61 -0.23
CA MET A 85 3.78 4.40 0.43
C MET A 85 3.57 4.65 1.94
N GLY A 86 4.42 5.49 2.55
CA GLY A 86 4.26 5.91 3.94
C GLY A 86 2.95 6.68 4.20
N ASP A 87 2.47 7.46 3.24
CA ASP A 87 1.19 8.17 3.38
C ASP A 87 0.00 7.23 3.18
N VAL A 88 0.11 6.27 2.26
CA VAL A 88 -0.88 5.21 2.08
C VAL A 88 -1.05 4.40 3.38
N ILE A 89 0.06 4.04 4.04
CA ILE A 89 0.03 3.31 5.32
C ILE A 89 -0.66 4.11 6.42
N LYS A 90 -0.44 5.43 6.49
CA LYS A 90 -1.12 6.30 7.48
C LYS A 90 -2.63 6.34 7.26
N GLU A 91 -3.08 6.44 6.01
CA GLU A 91 -4.51 6.42 5.68
C GLU A 91 -5.14 5.06 6.02
N PHE A 92 -4.43 3.96 5.79
CA PHE A 92 -4.85 2.63 6.23
C PHE A 92 -4.97 2.53 7.75
N ALA A 93 -4.01 3.08 8.51
CA ALA A 93 -4.00 3.00 9.97
C ALA A 93 -5.24 3.61 10.64
N ILE A 94 -5.92 4.54 9.98
CA ILE A 94 -7.16 5.18 10.48
C ILE A 94 -8.44 4.57 9.88
N ASN A 95 -8.32 3.57 8.99
CA ASN A 95 -9.44 2.92 8.33
C ASN A 95 -9.36 1.39 8.46
N ILE A 96 -9.73 0.90 9.65
CA ILE A 96 -9.77 -0.54 9.97
C ILE A 96 -10.56 -1.35 8.93
N PRO A 97 -11.77 -0.95 8.49
CA PRO A 97 -12.48 -1.71 7.44
C PRO A 97 -11.67 -1.91 6.15
N SER A 98 -10.96 -0.88 5.68
CA SER A 98 -10.12 -1.01 4.48
C SER A 98 -8.89 -1.89 4.72
N VAL A 99 -8.27 -1.82 5.90
CA VAL A 99 -7.18 -2.74 6.25
C VAL A 99 -7.67 -4.18 6.30
N ALA A 100 -8.82 -4.45 6.91
CA ALA A 100 -9.42 -5.78 6.95
C ALA A 100 -9.62 -6.33 5.53
N ARG A 101 -10.13 -5.51 4.60
CA ARG A 101 -10.27 -5.90 3.17
C ARG A 101 -8.93 -6.23 2.53
N VAL A 102 -7.91 -5.40 2.73
CA VAL A 102 -6.56 -5.64 2.18
C VAL A 102 -5.98 -6.96 2.71
N ILE A 103 -6.16 -7.22 4.01
CA ILE A 103 -5.74 -8.49 4.62
C ILE A 103 -6.52 -9.66 4.01
N THR A 104 -7.86 -9.58 3.95
CA THR A 104 -8.69 -10.63 3.34
C THR A 104 -8.25 -10.94 1.90
N LEU A 105 -8.06 -9.92 1.07
CA LEU A 105 -7.62 -10.08 -0.31
C LEU A 105 -6.27 -10.81 -0.37
N SER A 106 -5.35 -10.46 0.52
CA SER A 106 -4.00 -11.01 0.56
C SER A 106 -3.95 -12.44 1.08
N LEU A 107 -4.81 -12.79 2.05
CA LEU A 107 -4.92 -14.16 2.57
C LEU A 107 -5.57 -15.11 1.55
N LEU A 108 -6.54 -14.63 0.78
CA LEU A 108 -7.21 -15.45 -0.22
C LEU A 108 -6.35 -15.59 -1.49
N ASN A 109 -5.79 -14.48 -1.98
CA ASN A 109 -4.87 -14.35 -3.12
C ASN A 109 -5.23 -15.25 -4.34
N ASP A 110 -6.51 -15.48 -4.53
CA ASP A 110 -7.06 -16.31 -5.59
C ASP A 110 -8.44 -15.81 -5.96
N LYS A 111 -8.66 -15.59 -7.26
CA LYS A 111 -9.90 -15.02 -7.76
C LYS A 111 -11.12 -15.84 -7.35
N LYS A 112 -11.05 -17.17 -7.43
CA LYS A 112 -12.21 -18.02 -7.13
C LYS A 112 -12.59 -17.95 -5.65
N ARG A 113 -11.59 -17.85 -4.78
CA ARG A 113 -11.80 -17.69 -3.33
C ARG A 113 -12.34 -16.31 -3.00
N ILE A 114 -11.78 -15.26 -3.61
CA ILE A 114 -12.23 -13.87 -3.43
C ILE A 114 -13.68 -13.68 -3.91
N ASP A 115 -14.07 -14.33 -5.02
CA ASP A 115 -15.43 -14.26 -5.56
C ASP A 115 -16.43 -15.20 -4.83
N SER A 116 -15.99 -15.88 -3.76
CA SER A 116 -16.80 -16.84 -3.00
C SER A 116 -17.28 -16.30 -1.65
N GLU A 117 -18.16 -17.04 -0.98
CA GLU A 117 -18.61 -16.74 0.39
C GLU A 117 -17.46 -16.71 1.41
N GLU A 118 -16.34 -17.39 1.12
CA GLU A 118 -15.13 -17.40 1.95
C GLU A 118 -14.61 -15.98 2.19
N TYR A 119 -14.71 -15.09 1.19
CA TYR A 119 -14.30 -13.70 1.33
C TYR A 119 -15.00 -13.02 2.49
N GLN A 120 -16.33 -13.11 2.54
CA GLN A 120 -17.11 -12.43 3.56
C GLN A 120 -16.85 -13.05 4.94
N GLN A 121 -16.68 -14.36 5.02
CA GLN A 121 -16.34 -15.06 6.26
C GLN A 121 -15.00 -14.59 6.82
N VAL A 122 -13.94 -14.56 6.00
CA VAL A 122 -12.60 -14.13 6.43
C VAL A 122 -12.59 -12.63 6.77
N TYR A 123 -13.29 -11.81 5.99
CA TYR A 123 -13.43 -10.38 6.27
C TYR A 123 -14.14 -10.10 7.60
N ASP A 124 -15.29 -10.74 7.83
CA ASP A 124 -16.04 -10.55 9.07
C ASP A 124 -15.27 -11.10 10.27
N GLN A 125 -14.59 -12.24 10.08
CA GLN A 125 -13.69 -12.77 11.10
C GLN A 125 -12.63 -11.73 11.44
N LEU A 126 -11.94 -11.13 10.46
CA LEU A 126 -10.87 -10.14 10.66
C LEU A 126 -11.35 -8.82 11.27
N LEU A 127 -12.58 -8.39 10.95
CA LEU A 127 -13.13 -7.11 11.39
C LEU A 127 -13.73 -7.18 12.81
N TRP A 128 -14.40 -8.29 13.13
CA TRP A 128 -15.15 -8.44 14.38
C TRP A 128 -14.53 -9.42 15.37
N GLY A 129 -13.51 -10.15 14.95
CA GLY A 129 -12.78 -11.05 15.83
C GLY A 129 -12.00 -10.30 16.92
N ASP A 130 -11.81 -10.97 18.04
CA ASP A 130 -11.04 -10.46 19.18
C ASP A 130 -9.53 -10.61 18.91
N TYR A 131 -8.95 -9.68 18.16
CA TYR A 131 -7.51 -9.71 17.78
C TYR A 131 -6.67 -8.76 18.63
N ASP A 132 -5.44 -9.18 18.95
CA ASP A 132 -4.41 -8.23 19.37
C ASP A 132 -4.04 -7.35 18.16
N ILE A 133 -4.07 -6.04 18.36
CA ILE A 133 -3.64 -5.02 17.40
C ILE A 133 -2.23 -5.33 16.87
N LYS A 134 -1.36 -5.96 17.67
CA LYS A 134 0.00 -6.34 17.27
C LYS A 134 0.03 -7.43 16.20
N ASP A 135 -0.82 -8.44 16.31
CA ASP A 135 -0.91 -9.53 15.32
C ASP A 135 -1.42 -8.97 13.99
N TRP A 136 -2.38 -8.06 14.08
CA TRP A 136 -2.98 -7.36 12.95
C TRP A 136 -1.97 -6.46 12.23
N ALA A 137 -1.20 -5.67 12.98
CA ALA A 137 -0.15 -4.82 12.43
C ALA A 137 0.98 -5.64 11.79
N THR A 138 1.36 -6.75 12.41
CA THR A 138 2.38 -7.67 11.87
C THR A 138 1.94 -8.23 10.52
N LEU A 139 0.70 -8.69 10.45
CA LEU A 139 0.11 -9.23 9.22
C LEU A 139 0.05 -8.18 8.10
N LEU A 140 -0.37 -6.95 8.44
CA LEU A 140 -0.39 -5.86 7.48
C LEU A 140 1.02 -5.51 6.95
N VAL A 141 2.02 -5.41 7.83
CA VAL A 141 3.41 -5.15 7.41
C VAL A 141 3.92 -6.24 6.48
N GLU A 142 3.62 -7.50 6.78
CA GLU A 142 4.00 -8.63 5.95
C GLU A 142 3.41 -8.55 4.54
N ILE A 143 2.12 -8.18 4.45
CA ILE A 143 1.42 -7.97 3.18
C ILE A 143 1.99 -6.78 2.40
N LEU A 144 2.26 -5.65 3.09
CA LEU A 144 2.84 -4.47 2.47
C LEU A 144 4.23 -4.76 1.89
N ASN A 145 5.01 -5.64 2.54
CA ASN A 145 6.30 -6.10 2.04
C ASN A 145 6.20 -7.02 0.81
N LEU A 146 5.01 -7.56 0.52
CA LEU A 146 4.74 -8.40 -0.66
C LEU A 146 4.15 -7.60 -1.83
N LEU A 147 3.78 -6.34 -1.61
CA LEU A 147 3.31 -5.46 -2.67
C LEU A 147 4.48 -5.01 -3.54
N ASP A 148 4.31 -5.15 -4.85
CA ASP A 148 5.13 -4.42 -5.80
C ASP A 148 4.69 -2.95 -5.77
N VAL A 149 5.55 -2.10 -5.21
CA VAL A 149 5.27 -0.67 -5.00
C VAL A 149 5.08 0.06 -6.34
N ASP A 150 5.83 -0.31 -7.36
CA ASP A 150 5.75 0.33 -8.68
C ASP A 150 4.45 -0.06 -9.38
N PHE A 151 4.11 -1.36 -9.34
CA PHE A 151 2.83 -1.85 -9.85
C PHE A 151 1.65 -1.23 -9.10
N PHE A 152 1.76 -1.11 -7.78
CA PHE A 152 0.74 -0.49 -6.94
C PHE A 152 0.49 0.95 -7.36
N PHE A 153 1.52 1.79 -7.45
CA PHE A 153 1.35 3.19 -7.82
C PHE A 153 0.92 3.39 -9.27
N ALA A 154 1.42 2.56 -10.19
CA ALA A 154 0.92 2.54 -11.57
C ALA A 154 -0.58 2.24 -11.61
N SER A 155 -1.03 1.23 -10.84
CA SER A 155 -2.43 0.85 -10.73
C SER A 155 -3.27 1.97 -10.11
N THR A 156 -2.84 2.58 -9.00
CA THR A 156 -3.58 3.67 -8.35
C THR A 156 -3.75 4.87 -9.28
N ASN A 157 -2.71 5.22 -10.04
CA ASN A 157 -2.76 6.31 -11.01
C ASN A 157 -3.77 6.04 -12.13
N VAL A 158 -3.77 4.82 -12.68
CA VAL A 158 -4.76 4.41 -13.69
C VAL A 158 -6.17 4.47 -13.11
N ILE A 159 -6.39 3.91 -11.92
CA ILE A 159 -7.70 3.86 -11.26
C ILE A 159 -8.24 5.28 -11.00
N GLN A 160 -7.41 6.16 -10.43
CA GLN A 160 -7.79 7.55 -10.17
C GLN A 160 -8.10 8.32 -11.47
N THR A 161 -7.28 8.13 -12.51
CA THR A 161 -7.49 8.76 -13.82
C THR A 161 -8.82 8.33 -14.45
N VAL A 162 -9.09 7.02 -14.48
CA VAL A 162 -10.33 6.47 -15.04
C VAL A 162 -11.54 6.95 -14.24
N ARG A 163 -11.47 6.96 -12.89
CA ARG A 163 -12.53 7.49 -12.02
C ARG A 163 -12.81 8.96 -12.31
N SER A 164 -11.78 9.79 -12.45
CA SER A 164 -11.91 11.21 -12.77
C SER A 164 -12.61 11.43 -14.12
N GLN A 165 -12.18 10.70 -15.16
CA GLN A 165 -12.82 10.77 -16.48
C GLN A 165 -14.28 10.32 -16.46
N ALA A 166 -14.61 9.24 -15.74
CA ALA A 166 -15.97 8.77 -15.59
C ALA A 166 -16.87 9.80 -14.89
N LEU A 167 -16.35 10.47 -13.85
CA LEU A 167 -17.06 11.55 -13.16
C LEU A 167 -17.28 12.78 -14.06
N MET A 168 -16.28 13.18 -14.84
CA MET A 168 -16.42 14.28 -15.81
C MET A 168 -17.51 13.99 -16.85
N ARG A 169 -17.52 12.79 -17.42
CA ARG A 169 -18.57 12.37 -18.38
C ARG A 169 -19.96 12.38 -17.76
N LYS A 170 -20.11 11.92 -16.51
CA LYS A 170 -21.40 11.97 -15.79
C LYS A 170 -21.88 13.40 -15.55
N LYS A 171 -20.96 14.32 -15.20
CA LYS A 171 -21.30 15.74 -15.01
C LYS A 171 -21.76 16.39 -16.32
N GLN A 172 -21.01 16.19 -17.41
CA GLN A 172 -21.37 16.70 -18.74
C GLN A 172 -22.74 16.18 -19.20
N ALA A 173 -23.02 14.89 -19.03
CA ALA A 173 -24.33 14.31 -19.35
C ALA A 173 -25.47 14.91 -18.50
N ALA A 174 -25.23 15.11 -17.20
CA ALA A 174 -26.20 15.75 -16.32
C ALA A 174 -26.46 17.22 -16.69
N GLU A 175 -25.42 17.97 -17.06
CA GLU A 175 -25.53 19.35 -17.54
C GLU A 175 -26.33 19.45 -18.85
N LEU A 176 -26.07 18.55 -19.81
CA LEU A 176 -26.83 18.47 -21.06
C LEU A 176 -28.31 18.18 -20.81
N SER A 177 -28.62 17.19 -19.97
CA SER A 177 -30.02 16.86 -19.62
C SER A 177 -30.76 18.00 -18.92
N ARG A 178 -30.07 18.79 -18.09
CA ARG A 178 -30.64 19.98 -17.44
C ARG A 178 -30.87 21.12 -18.43
N HIS A 179 -30.00 21.24 -19.43
CA HIS A 179 -30.14 22.24 -20.47
C HIS A 179 -31.34 21.94 -21.38
N GLU A 180 -31.54 20.67 -21.75
CA GLU A 180 -32.70 20.19 -22.52
C GLU A 180 -34.02 20.45 -21.78
N GLN A 181 -34.09 20.14 -20.48
CA GLN A 181 -35.28 20.37 -19.64
C GLN A 181 -35.63 21.86 -19.44
N ASN A 182 -34.65 22.76 -19.55
CA ASN A 182 -34.87 24.20 -19.42
C ASN A 182 -35.24 24.88 -20.74
N THR A 183 -34.93 24.27 -21.88
CA THR A 183 -35.32 24.78 -23.21
C THR A 183 -36.73 24.36 -23.66
N ASP A 184 -37.34 23.37 -22.99
CA ASP A 184 -38.71 22.90 -23.26
C ASP A 184 -39.81 23.63 -22.44
N LYS A 185 -39.49 24.79 -21.83
CA LYS A 185 -40.45 25.68 -21.15
C LYS A 185 -40.51 27.04 -21.83
#